data_AF-A0A819G5R5-F1
#
_entry.id   AF-A0A819G5R5-F1
#
_cell.length_a   1.000
_cell.length_b   1.000
_cell.length_c   1.000
_cell.angle_alpha   90.00
_cell.angle_beta   90.00
_cell.angle_gamma   90.00
#
_symmetry.space_group_name_H-M   'P 1'
#
loop_
_entity.id
_entity.type
_entity.pdbx_description
1 polymer ?
#
loop_
_entity_poly.entity_id
_entity_poly.type
_entity_poly.pdbx_seq_one_letter_code
_entity_poly.pdbx_strand_id
1 'polypeptide(L)' 'MATSLRIAWFWQSNDVSPWDEMEPKEWRRYSDFETEFIEEKYQAKEREASLGDCVIDFQKM' A
#
# COMPACT_ATOMS: atom_id res chain seq x y z
N MET A 1 0.83 -2.71 29.27
CA MET A 1 -0.08 -3.05 28.16
C MET A 1 0.51 -2.42 26.91
N ALA A 2 1.03 -3.23 25.99
CA ALA A 2 1.54 -2.71 24.72
C ALA A 2 0.34 -2.39 23.83
N THR A 3 0.14 -1.10 23.53
CA THR A 3 -0.77 -0.68 22.47
C THR A 3 -0.27 -1.32 21.18
N SER A 4 -0.97 -2.35 20.68
CA SER A 4 -0.69 -2.88 19.35
C SER A 4 -0.92 -1.74 18.36
N LEU A 5 0.16 -1.25 17.76
CA LEU A 5 0.08 -0.29 16.68
C LEU A 5 -0.66 -0.98 15.52
N ARG A 6 -1.87 -0.53 15.21
CA ARG A 6 -2.57 -0.98 13.99
C ARG A 6 -1.86 -0.37 12.81
N ILE A 7 -1.15 -1.20 12.05
CA ILE A 7 -0.56 -0.81 10.77
C ILE A 7 -1.69 -0.63 9.75
N ALA A 8 -1.55 0.37 8.88
CA ALA A 8 -2.48 0.63 7.79
C ALA A 8 -1.68 0.91 6.52
N TRP A 9 -2.01 0.20 5.45
CA TRP A 9 -1.40 0.37 4.14
C TRP A 9 -2.29 1.27 3.26
N PHE A 10 -1.66 2.09 2.43
CA PHE A 10 -2.33 3.01 1.51
C PHE A 10 -1.74 2.91 0.11
N TRP A 11 -2.55 3.24 -0.90
CA TRP A 11 -2.12 3.37 -2.30
C TRP A 11 -2.60 4.71 -2.86
N GLN A 12 -1.81 5.28 -3.76
CA GLN A 12 -2.19 6.50 -4.45
C GLN A 12 -3.17 6.15 -5.59
N SER A 13 -4.38 6.71 -5.55
CA SER A 13 -5.46 6.33 -6.47
C SER A 13 -5.58 7.15 -7.74
N ASN A 14 -4.85 8.26 -7.84
CA ASN A 14 -4.79 9.08 -9.04
C ASN A 14 -3.39 9.05 -9.67
N ASP A 15 -3.37 8.98 -11.00
CA ASP A 15 -2.17 9.23 -11.79
C ASP A 15 -1.82 10.71 -11.69
N VAL A 16 -0.75 11.03 -10.96
CA VAL A 16 -0.20 12.39 -11.00
C VAL A 16 0.74 12.43 -12.19
N SER A 17 0.19 12.91 -13.32
CA SER A 17 1.01 13.28 -14.46
C SER A 17 2.08 14.28 -13.99
N PRO A 18 3.36 14.15 -14.40
CA PRO A 18 4.40 15.12 -14.04
C PRO A 18 4.12 16.53 -14.58
N TRP A 19 3.12 16.68 -15.45
CA TRP A 19 2.65 17.95 -16.00
C TRP A 19 1.45 18.53 -15.24
N ASP A 20 0.79 17.73 -14.42
CA ASP A 20 -0.30 18.12 -13.53
C ASP A 20 0.24 18.37 -12.11
N GLU A 21 1.21 19.28 -12.01
CA GLU A 21 1.87 19.65 -10.74
C GLU A 21 0.90 20.21 -9.67
N MET A 22 -0.38 20.41 -10.02
CA MET A 22 -1.40 20.97 -9.13
C MET A 22 -2.46 19.96 -8.66
N GLU A 23 -2.52 18.74 -9.20
CA GLU A 23 -3.50 17.77 -8.69
C GLU A 23 -3.05 17.18 -7.34
N PRO A 24 -3.89 17.26 -6.29
CA PRO A 24 -3.55 16.67 -5.00
C PRO A 24 -3.46 15.15 -5.13
N LYS A 25 -2.43 14.56 -4.52
CA LYS A 25 -2.32 13.10 -4.40
C LYS A 25 -3.49 12.57 -3.59
N GLU A 26 -4.29 11.70 -4.18
CA GLU A 26 -5.35 11.00 -3.49
C GLU A 26 -4.83 9.67 -2.95
N TRP A 27 -4.86 9.51 -1.64
CA TRP A 27 -4.47 8.26 -0.98
C TRP A 27 -5.72 7.51 -0.54
N ARG A 28 -5.81 6.24 -0.94
CA ARG A 28 -6.84 5.32 -0.48
C ARG A 28 -6.24 4.25 0.40
N ARG A 29 -6.96 3.88 1.44
CA ARG A 29 -6.56 2.82 2.36
C ARG A 29 -6.92 1.47 1.75
N TYR A 30 -6.03 0.49 1.89
CA TYR A 30 -6.39 -0.91 1.69
C TYR A 30 -7.41 -1.36 2.75
N SER A 31 -8.23 -2.35 2.44
CA SER A 31 -9.12 -2.96 3.43
C SER A 31 -8.34 -3.58 4.59
N ASP A 32 -8.99 -3.87 5.71
CA ASP A 32 -8.32 -4.50 6.85
C ASP A 32 -7.72 -5.86 6.47
N PHE A 33 -8.43 -6.65 5.64
CA PHE A 33 -7.94 -7.94 5.13
C PHE A 33 -6.71 -7.80 4.22
N GLU A 34 -6.77 -6.88 3.26
CA GLU A 34 -5.63 -6.61 2.38
C GLU A 34 -4.44 -6.06 3.17
N THR A 35 -4.68 -5.19 4.16
CA THR A 35 -3.65 -4.65 5.04
C THR A 35 -2.92 -5.77 5.79
N GLU A 36 -3.66 -6.71 6.38
CA GLU A 36 -3.06 -7.86 7.08
C GLU A 36 -2.23 -8.73 6.12
N PHE A 37 -2.75 -9.01 4.93
CA PHE A 37 -2.04 -9.80 3.91
C PHE A 37 -0.76 -9.12 3.42
N ILE A 38 -0.83 -7.83 3.09
CA ILE A 38 0.33 -7.04 2.64
C ILE A 38 1.39 -7.00 3.76
N GLU A 39 0.97 -6.76 4.99
CA GLU A 39 1.88 -6.70 6.14
C GLU A 39 2.57 -8.03 6.39
N GLU A 40 1.85 -9.17 6.32
CA GLU A 40 2.44 -10.50 6.46
C GLU A 40 3.54 -10.73 5.40
N LYS A 41 3.25 -10.39 4.14
CA LYS A 41 4.17 -10.55 3.01
C LYS A 41 5.39 -9.65 3.13
N TYR A 42 5.18 -8.41 3.56
CA TYR A 42 6.24 -7.45 3.80
C TYR A 42 7.16 -7.90 4.96
N GLN A 43 6.58 -8.35 6.08
CA GLN A 43 7.36 -8.86 7.22
C GLN A 43 8.12 -10.15 6.89
N ALA A 44 7.58 -10.99 6.02
CA ALA A 44 8.27 -12.17 5.48
C ALA A 44 9.43 -11.81 4.52
N LYS A 45 9.65 -10.52 4.22
CA LYS A 45 10.66 -10.01 3.29
C LYS A 45 10.49 -10.57 1.87
N GLU A 46 9.25 -10.82 1.47
CA GLU A 46 8.95 -11.14 0.07
C GLU A 46 9.22 -9.90 -0.81
N ARG A 47 9.40 -10.12 -2.11
CA ARG A 47 9.66 -9.02 -3.05
C ARG A 47 8.39 -8.29 -3.47
N GLU A 48 7.28 -9.02 -3.54
CA GLU A 48 6.01 -8.52 -4.01
C GLU A 48 4.84 -9.23 -3.34
N ALA A 49 3.66 -8.62 -3.39
CA ALA A 49 2.40 -9.22 -3.00
C ALA A 49 1.36 -9.05 -4.13
N SER A 50 0.76 -10.16 -4.57
CA SER A 50 -0.32 -10.14 -5.56
C SER A 50 -1.69 -10.00 -4.88
N LEU A 51 -2.43 -8.96 -5.25
CA LEU A 51 -3.78 -8.66 -4.79
C LEU A 51 -4.74 -8.67 -5.98
N GLY A 52 -5.30 -9.84 -6.30
CA GLY A 52 -6.16 -10.00 -7.47
C GLY A 52 -5.41 -9.65 -8.77
N ASP A 53 -5.86 -8.60 -9.44
CA ASP A 53 -5.27 -8.10 -10.69
C ASP A 53 -4.10 -7.11 -10.47
N CYS A 54 -3.79 -6.77 -9.22
CA CYS A 54 -2.74 -5.82 -8.85
C CYS A 54 -1.53 -6.55 -8.24
N VAL A 55 -0.33 -6.00 -8.45
CA VAL A 55 0.90 -6.46 -7.79
C VAL A 55 1.56 -5.29 -7.09
N ILE A 56 1.84 -5.46 -5.80
CA ILE A 56 2.60 -4.53 -4.99
C ILE A 56 4.05 -4.97 -5.01
N ASP A 57 4.95 -4.16 -5.56
CA ASP A 57 6.40 -4.39 -5.53
C ASP A 57 7.01 -3.67 -4.33
N PHE A 58 7.40 -4.42 -3.29
CA PHE A 58 7.94 -3.86 -2.06
C PHE A 58 9.33 -3.22 -2.24
N GLN A 59 10.02 -3.45 -3.36
CA GLN A 59 11.32 -2.83 -3.63
C GLN A 59 11.21 -1.45 -4.26
N LYS A 60 10.05 -1.12 -4.84
CA LYS A 60 9.79 0.16 -5.54
C LYS A 60 8.88 1.09 -4.75
N MET A 61 8.43 0.67 -3.57
CA MET A 61 7.65 1.49 -2.64
C MET A 61 8.51 2.52 -1.91
#